data_AF-A0A6F8XUD6-F1
#
_entry.id   AF-A0A6F8XUD6-F1
#
_cell.length_a   1.000
_cell.length_b   1.000
_cell.length_c   1.000
_cell.angle_alpha   90.00
_cell.angle_beta   90.00
_cell.angle_gamma   90.00
#
_symmetry.space_group_name_H-M   'P 1'
#
loop_
_entity.id
_entity.type
_entity.pdbx_description
1 polymer ?
#
loop_
_entity_poly.entity_id
_entity_poly.type
_entity_poly.pdbx_seq_one_letter_code
_entity_poly.pdbx_strand_id
1 'polypeptide(L)' 'MVVGSLTFFDLIFVLTEGGPADATRVLALDMYKRGFQAYLMGPASAIAVILVLVGLALALLLRRLGGRDASTSQMEGM' A
#
# COMPACT_ATOMS: atom_id res chain seq x y z
N MET A 1 -1.38 -2.61 10.60
CA MET A 1 -0.17 -2.03 9.98
C MET A 1 0.22 -2.69 8.65
N VAL A 2 -0.18 -3.93 8.36
CA VAL A 2 0.18 -4.67 7.12
C VAL A 2 -0.33 -4.03 5.82
N VAL A 3 -1.53 -3.45 5.80
CA VAL A 3 -2.07 -2.81 4.57
C VAL A 3 -1.33 -1.51 4.25
N GLY A 4 -0.91 -0.77 5.27
CA GLY A 4 -0.23 0.53 5.11
C GLY A 4 1.21 0.41 4.62
N SER A 5 1.90 -0.72 4.84
CA SER A 5 3.26 -0.90 4.33
C SER A 5 3.33 -0.98 2.81
N LEU A 6 2.22 -1.22 2.12
CA LEU A 6 2.14 -1.17 0.66
C LEU A 6 2.38 0.23 0.08
N THR A 7 2.19 1.28 0.89
CA THR A 7 2.37 2.67 0.47
C THR A 7 3.73 3.24 0.89
N PHE A 8 4.65 2.42 1.41
CA PHE A 8 6.01 2.85 1.77
C PHE A 8 6.82 3.15 0.51
N PHE A 9 6.73 4.37 0.04
CA PHE A 9 7.51 4.88 -1.09
C PHE A 9 8.71 5.69 -0.61
N ASP A 10 8.53 6.45 0.47
CA ASP A 10 9.45 7.44 1.02
C ASP A 10 10.75 6.79 1.49
N LEU A 11 10.64 5.72 2.29
CA LEU A 11 11.80 5.01 2.82
C LEU A 11 12.65 4.40 1.70
N ILE A 12 12.00 3.76 0.73
CA ILE A 12 12.68 3.08 -0.38
C ILE A 12 13.31 4.12 -1.31
N PHE A 13 12.61 5.22 -1.56
CA PHE A 13 13.11 6.35 -2.34
C PHE A 13 14.40 6.91 -1.72
N VAL A 14 14.41 7.23 -0.43
CA VAL A 14 15.58 7.82 0.24
C VAL A 14 16.77 6.86 0.32
N LEU A 15 16.53 5.58 0.57
CA LEU A 15 17.63 4.63 0.85
C LEU A 15 18.25 4.02 -0.40
N THR A 16 17.45 3.78 -1.44
CA THR A 16 17.88 2.94 -2.57
C THR A 16 17.43 3.46 -3.92
N GLU A 17 16.44 4.36 -3.95
CA GLU A 17 15.71 4.76 -5.15
C GLU A 17 15.21 3.55 -6.00
N GLY A 18 15.01 2.39 -5.38
CA GLY A 18 14.62 1.15 -6.04
C GLY A 18 15.77 0.25 -6.52
N GLY A 19 17.03 0.61 -6.30
CA GLY A 19 18.20 -0.18 -6.70
C GLY A 19 18.57 -1.34 -5.75
N PRO A 20 19.63 -2.12 -6.08
CA PRO A 20 20.37 -2.14 -7.35
C PRO A 20 19.56 -2.82 -8.47
N ALA A 21 19.62 -2.28 -9.70
CA ALA A 21 18.92 -2.82 -10.88
C ALA A 21 17.43 -3.14 -10.67
N ASP A 22 16.69 -2.25 -9.98
CA ASP A 22 15.27 -2.40 -9.61
C ASP A 22 14.94 -3.44 -8.53
N ALA A 23 15.93 -4.03 -7.85
CA ALA A 23 15.70 -5.08 -6.84
C ALA A 23 14.80 -4.67 -5.66
N THR A 24 14.75 -3.39 -5.31
CA THR A 24 13.91 -2.86 -4.22
C THR A 24 12.75 -2.02 -4.72
N ARG A 25 12.47 -2.05 -6.04
CA ARG A 25 11.43 -1.23 -6.65
C ARG A 25 10.04 -1.76 -6.29
N VAL A 26 9.26 -0.91 -5.62
CA VAL A 26 7.85 -1.17 -5.28
C VAL A 26 6.90 -0.36 -6.16
N LEU A 27 5.64 -0.79 -6.21
CA LEU A 27 4.58 -0.14 -7.00
C LEU A 27 4.41 1.35 -6.65
N ALA A 28 4.50 1.71 -5.36
CA ALA A 28 4.37 3.09 -4.93
C ALA A 28 5.53 3.98 -5.44
N LEU A 29 6.75 3.44 -5.48
CA LEU A 29 7.91 4.10 -6.08
C LEU A 29 7.77 4.21 -7.60
N ASP A 30 7.27 3.17 -8.26
CA ASP A 30 7.05 3.19 -9.71
C ASP A 30 5.98 4.21 -10.11
N MET A 31 4.90 4.32 -9.33
CA MET A 31 3.88 5.36 -9.49
C MET A 31 4.48 6.76 -9.38
N TYR A 32 5.35 6.98 -8.39
CA TYR A 32 6.05 8.25 -8.22
C TYR A 32 6.96 8.57 -9.42
N LYS A 33 7.84 7.63 -9.81
CA LYS A 33 8.75 7.83 -10.95
C LYS A 33 7.99 8.12 -12.24
N ARG A 34 6.92 7.37 -12.53
CA ARG A 34 6.13 7.58 -13.75
C ARG A 34 5.34 8.89 -13.73
N GLY A 35 4.70 9.22 -12.61
CA GLY A 35 3.84 10.40 -12.51
C GLY A 35 4.65 11.69 -12.45
N PHE A 36 5.62 11.75 -11.54
CA PHE A 36 6.30 13.00 -11.19
C PHE A 36 7.64 13.19 -11.90
N GLN A 37 8.37 12.13 -12.23
CA GLN A 37 9.67 12.25 -12.93
C GLN A 37 9.51 12.10 -14.45
N ALA A 38 8.73 11.12 -14.91
CA ALA A 38 8.51 10.90 -16.34
C ALA A 38 7.30 11.68 -16.91
N TYR A 39 6.54 12.39 -16.07
CA TYR A 39 5.33 13.14 -16.43
C TYR A 39 4.23 12.29 -17.12
N LEU A 40 4.26 10.98 -16.92
CA LEU A 40 3.29 10.01 -17.44
C LEU A 40 2.17 9.80 -16.42
N MET A 41 1.27 10.76 -16.32
CA MET A 41 0.17 10.73 -15.35
C MET A 41 -0.84 9.60 -15.57
N GLY A 42 -1.08 9.19 -16.83
CA GLY A 42 -1.97 8.06 -17.15
C GLY A 42 -1.50 6.74 -16.54
N PRO A 43 -0.26 6.29 -16.83
CA PRO A 43 0.32 5.12 -16.18
C PRO A 43 0.41 5.25 -14.65
N ALA A 44 0.75 6.43 -14.13
CA ALA A 44 0.84 6.66 -12.69
C ALA A 44 -0.51 6.50 -11.98
N SER A 45 -1.59 7.04 -12.56
CA SER A 45 -2.94 6.92 -12.00
C SER A 45 -3.44 5.49 -12.04
N ALA A 46 -3.13 4.72 -13.09
CA ALA A 46 -3.44 3.30 -13.15
C ALA A 46 -2.78 2.51 -12.01
N ILE A 47 -1.49 2.77 -11.73
CA ILE A 47 -0.78 2.14 -10.60
C ILE A 47 -1.40 2.56 -9.26
N ALA A 48 -1.81 3.82 -9.11
CA ALA A 48 -2.47 4.29 -7.89
C ALA A 48 -3.80 3.57 -7.64
N VAL A 49 -4.62 3.37 -8.68
CA VAL A 49 -5.88 2.60 -8.57
C VAL A 49 -5.61 1.15 -8.19
N ILE A 50 -4.60 0.52 -8.79
CA ILE A 50 -4.20 -0.85 -8.46
C ILE A 50 -3.79 -0.96 -6.98
N LEU A 51 -2.99 -0.02 -6.47
CA LEU A 51 -2.58 0.02 -5.07
C LEU A 51 -3.79 0.11 -4.12
N VAL A 52 -4.80 0.92 -4.46
CA VAL A 52 -6.05 1.00 -3.69
C VAL A 52 -6.80 -0.33 -3.70
N LEU A 53 -6.95 -0.96 -4.87
CA LEU A 53 -7.66 -2.23 -4.99
C LEU A 53 -6.96 -3.35 -4.20
N VAL A 54 -5.63 -3.43 -4.29
CA VAL A 54 -4.83 -4.41 -3.54
C VAL A 54 -4.92 -4.14 -2.04
N GLY A 55 -4.78 -2.88 -1.62
CA GLY A 55 -4.90 -2.49 -0.22
C GLY A 55 -6.28 -2.81 0.35
N LEU A 56 -7.34 -2.52 -0.39
CA LEU A 56 -8.72 -2.83 -0.01
C LEU A 56 -8.96 -4.35 0.05
N ALA A 57 -8.48 -5.10 -0.95
CA ALA A 57 -8.59 -6.55 -0.96
C ALA A 57 -7.89 -7.17 0.26
N LEU A 58 -6.67 -6.73 0.58
CA LEU A 58 -5.96 -7.18 1.78
C LEU A 58 -6.68 -6.76 3.07
N ALA A 59 -7.19 -5.53 3.15
CA ALA A 59 -7.94 -5.08 4.31
C ALA A 59 -9.19 -5.94 4.56
N LEU A 60 -9.96 -6.23 3.50
CA LEU A 60 -11.14 -7.09 3.58
C LEU A 60 -10.78 -8.53 3.92
N LEU A 61 -9.70 -9.05 3.32
CA LEU A 61 -9.21 -10.41 3.58
C LEU A 61 -8.77 -10.56 5.04
N LEU A 62 -7.97 -9.62 5.55
CA LEU A 62 -7.53 -9.60 6.94
C LEU A 62 -8.72 -9.45 7.90
N ARG A 63 -9.72 -8.63 7.55
CA ARG A 63 -10.96 -8.52 8.33
C ARG A 63 -11.75 -9.83 8.34
N ARG A 64 -11.81 -10.55 7.21
CA ARG A 64 -12.53 -11.84 7.13
C ARG A 64 -11.82 -12.96 7.88
N LEU A 65 -10.49 -13.03 7.78
CA LEU A 65 -9.69 -14.05 8.45
C LEU A 65 -9.50 -13.74 9.95
N GLY A 66 -9.33 -12.46 10.30
CA GLY A 66 -9.20 -11.96 11.67
C GLY A 66 -10.53 -11.68 12.35
N GLY A 67 -11.65 -12.20 11.82
CA GLY A 67 -12.97 -12.04 12.40
C GLY A 67 -13.11 -12.80 13.71
N ARG A 68 -12.64 -12.22 14.83
CA ARG A 68 -13.18 -12.51 16.17
C ARG A 68 -12.87 -11.56 17.35
N ASP A 69 -12.19 -10.42 17.20
CA ASP A 69 -11.87 -9.57 18.39
C ASP A 69 -12.29 -8.10 18.27
N ALA A 70 -13.53 -7.82 17.83
CA ALA A 70 -14.09 -6.46 17.89
C ALA A 70 -15.50 -6.40 18.50
N SER A 71 -15.98 -7.48 19.12
CA SER A 71 -17.35 -7.55 19.69
C SER A 71 -17.38 -7.73 21.21
N THR A 72 -16.24 -7.81 21.90
CA THR A 72 -16.18 -8.09 23.35
C THR A 72 -16.34 -6.87 24.25
N SER A 73 -16.28 -5.63 23.75
CA SER A 73 -16.34 -4.44 24.62
C SER A 73 -17.74 -3.90 24.90
N GLN A 74 -18.80 -4.41 24.27
CA GLN A 74 -20.17 -3.90 24.45
C GLN A 74 -20.95 -4.54 25.62
N MET A 75 -20.34 -5.46 26.39
CA MET A 75 -20.99 -6.13 27.53
C MET A 75 -20.37 -5.82 28.92
N GLU A 76 -19.38 -4.94 29.03
CA GLU A 76 -18.79 -4.52 30.33
C GLU A 76 -19.38 -3.20 30.87
N GLY A 77 -20.38 -2.63 30.19
CA GLY A 77 -21.01 -1.34 30.56
C GLY A 77 -22.37 -1.45 31.26
N MET A 78 -22.75 -2.61 31.80
CA MET A 78 -24.00 -2.82 32.54
C MET A 78 -23.74 -3.14 34.01
#